data_AF-A0AAV0WWB3-F1
#
_entry.id   AF-A0AAV0WWB3-F1
#
_cell.length_a   1.000
_cell.length_b   1.000
_cell.length_c   1.000
_cell.angle_alpha   90.00
_cell.angle_beta   90.00
_cell.angle_gamma   90.00
#
_symmetry.space_group_name_H-M   'P 1'
#
loop_
_entity.id
_entity.type
_entity.pdbx_description
1 polymer ?
#
loop_
_entity_poly.entity_id
_entity_poly.type
_entity_poly.pdbx_seq_one_letter_code
_entity_poly.pdbx_strand_id
1 'polypeptide(L)'
;MDQQAKKIVKKRSPKANKGEWKRLKMQNLRMTGKSYVGYHRKDNVVEQHVQRPSRILDNTCSSTFCIKAKKRFCNKFIERQRLQIFNRFWATSCSEKKYM
;
A
#
# COMPACT_ATOMS: atom_id res chain seq x y z
N MET A 1 23.68 -18.49 -23.17
CA MET A 1 24.18 -17.09 -23.10
C MET A 1 23.90 -16.56 -21.71
N ASP A 2 24.77 -16.86 -20.75
CA ASP A 2 24.57 -16.55 -19.34
C ASP A 2 25.07 -15.14 -19.02
N GLN A 3 24.15 -14.21 -18.75
CA GLN A 3 24.49 -12.88 -18.28
C GLN A 3 24.79 -12.91 -16.78
N GLN A 4 26.08 -12.91 -16.44
CA GLN A 4 26.55 -12.75 -15.06
C GLN A 4 26.22 -11.34 -14.55
N ALA A 5 25.32 -11.26 -13.57
CA ALA A 5 24.99 -10.02 -12.88
C ALA A 5 26.18 -9.52 -12.05
N LYS A 6 26.79 -8.40 -12.46
CA LYS A 6 27.86 -7.72 -11.72
C LYS A 6 27.35 -7.27 -10.33
N LYS A 7 27.96 -7.77 -9.26
CA LYS A 7 27.69 -7.36 -7.87
C LYS A 7 28.21 -5.93 -7.65
N ILE A 8 27.32 -4.94 -7.66
CA ILE A 8 27.65 -3.55 -7.32
C ILE A 8 27.85 -3.44 -5.80
N VAL A 9 29.09 -3.21 -5.35
CA VAL A 9 29.40 -2.93 -3.94
C VAL A 9 29.10 -1.46 -3.66
N LYS A 10 27.97 -1.17 -3.02
CA LYS A 10 27.64 0.19 -2.58
C LYS A 10 28.57 0.63 -1.44
N LYS A 11 29.33 1.72 -1.66
CA LYS A 11 30.03 2.42 -0.58
C LYS A 11 29.01 2.88 0.47
N ARG A 12 29.28 2.63 1.75
CA ARG A 12 28.41 3.04 2.87
C ARG A 12 28.39 4.57 2.93
N SER A 13 27.20 5.17 3.05
CA SER A 13 27.10 6.63 3.24
C SER A 13 27.63 6.99 4.64
N PRO A 14 28.30 8.14 4.79
CA PRO A 14 28.83 8.58 6.09
C PRO A 14 27.72 9.06 7.05
N LYS A 15 26.53 9.38 6.54
CA LYS A 15 25.38 9.83 7.33
C LYS A 15 24.23 8.83 7.23
N ALA A 16 23.63 8.50 8.37
CA ALA A 16 22.45 7.67 8.44
C ALA A 16 21.22 8.41 7.89
N ASN A 17 20.64 7.92 6.80
CA ASN A 17 19.37 8.42 6.28
C ASN A 17 18.22 7.58 6.83
N LYS A 18 17.40 8.16 7.72
CA LYS A 18 16.22 7.48 8.30
C LYS A 18 15.24 7.00 7.23
N GLY A 19 15.09 7.74 6.13
CA GLY A 19 14.20 7.37 5.01
C GLY A 19 14.65 6.11 4.25
N GLU A 20 15.92 5.74 4.35
CA GLU A 20 16.49 4.53 3.73
C GLU A 20 16.40 3.30 4.64
N TRP A 21 16.00 3.49 5.91
CA TRP A 21 15.82 2.39 6.83
C TRP A 21 14.70 1.48 6.31
N LYS A 22 15.05 0.21 6.04
CA LYS A 22 14.14 -0.77 5.45
C LYS A 22 12.77 -0.78 6.15
N ARG A 23 12.76 -0.76 7.48
CA ARG A 23 11.53 -0.74 8.28
C ARG A 23 10.68 0.50 8.01
N LEU A 24 11.26 1.70 8.04
CA LEU A 24 10.54 2.94 7.80
C LEU A 24 10.05 3.03 6.35
N LYS A 25 10.88 2.60 5.39
CA LYS A 25 10.51 2.54 3.98
C LYS A 25 9.31 1.60 3.76
N MET A 26 9.33 0.39 4.31
CA MET A 26 8.21 -0.56 4.18
C MET A 26 6.96 -0.04 4.88
N GLN A 27 7.10 0.63 6.04
CA GLN A 27 6.00 1.28 6.72
C GLN A 27 5.37 2.37 5.82
N ASN A 28 6.17 3.26 5.24
CA ASN A 28 5.68 4.31 4.35
C ASN A 28 4.97 3.76 3.12
N LEU A 29 5.51 2.70 2.51
CA LEU A 29 4.86 2.02 1.37
C LEU A 29 3.50 1.42 1.78
N ARG A 30 3.43 0.72 2.92
CA ARG A 30 2.17 0.20 3.47
C ARG A 30 1.15 1.31 3.72
N MET A 31 1.58 2.43 4.32
CA MET A 31 0.70 3.54 4.67
C MET A 31 0.21 4.31 3.45
N THR A 32 0.99 4.35 2.37
CA THR A 32 0.62 4.97 1.08
C THR A 32 -0.05 3.99 0.11
N GLY A 33 -0.39 2.78 0.56
CA GLY A 33 -1.10 1.79 -0.26
C GLY A 33 -0.26 1.21 -1.40
N LYS A 34 1.06 1.38 -1.39
CA LYS A 34 1.98 0.84 -2.39
C LYS A 34 2.37 -0.60 -2.05
N SER A 35 2.90 -1.32 -3.04
CA SER A 35 3.45 -2.65 -2.81
C SER A 35 4.63 -2.58 -1.83
N TYR A 36 4.69 -3.53 -0.89
CA TYR A 36 5.75 -3.57 0.11
C TYR A 36 6.08 -5.00 0.51
N VAL A 37 7.27 -5.18 1.07
CA VAL A 37 7.68 -6.45 1.68
C VAL A 37 7.29 -6.44 3.15
N GLY A 38 6.51 -7.43 3.56
CA GLY A 38 6.02 -7.55 4.92
C GLY A 38 6.20 -8.96 5.48
N TYR A 39 5.65 -9.14 6.68
CA TYR A 39 5.66 -10.43 7.36
C TYR A 39 4.36 -11.18 7.09
N HIS A 40 4.44 -12.50 7.01
CA HIS A 40 3.30 -13.40 7.10
C HIS A 40 3.52 -14.34 8.28
N ARG A 41 2.46 -14.56 9.06
CA ARG A 41 2.47 -15.48 10.18
C ARG A 41 1.47 -16.57 9.85
N LYS A 42 1.95 -17.81 9.86
CA LYS A 42 1.11 -19.00 9.74
C LYS A 42 1.58 -19.96 10.82
N ASP A 43 0.67 -20.30 11.72
CA ASP A 43 0.97 -21.08 12.92
C ASP A 43 2.13 -20.45 13.72
N ASN A 44 3.19 -21.23 13.98
CA ASN A 44 4.39 -20.78 14.69
C ASN A 44 5.51 -20.30 13.75
N VAL A 45 5.26 -20.19 12.44
CA VAL A 45 6.28 -19.78 11.44
C VAL A 45 6.06 -18.33 11.00
N VAL A 46 7.14 -17.54 11.03
CA VAL A 46 7.15 -16.15 10.55
C VAL A 46 7.98 -16.04 9.27
N GLU A 47 7.31 -15.77 8.16
CA GLU A 47 7.94 -15.50 6.88
C GLU A 47 8.17 -13.98 6.73
N GLN A 48 9.42 -13.55 6.51
CA GLN A 48 9.80 -12.12 6.55
C GLN A 48 9.79 -11.40 5.20
N HIS A 49 9.69 -12.15 4.09
CA HIS A 49 9.89 -11.63 2.73
C HIS A 49 8.64 -11.74 1.85
N VAL A 50 7.46 -11.55 2.45
CA VAL A 50 6.20 -11.68 1.72
C VAL A 50 5.88 -10.39 0.98
N GLN A 51 5.77 -10.50 -0.34
CA GLN A 51 5.32 -9.40 -1.19
C GLN A 51 3.83 -9.13 -0.93
N ARG A 52 3.51 -7.88 -0.61
CA ARG A 52 2.14 -7.38 -0.47
C ARG A 52 1.85 -6.48 -1.66
N PRO A 53 0.78 -6.75 -2.44
CA PRO A 53 0.46 -5.93 -3.61
C PRO A 53 0.03 -4.52 -3.19
N SER A 54 0.10 -3.59 -4.14
CA SER A 54 -0.50 -2.27 -3.98
C SER A 54 -2.01 -2.37 -3.80
N ARG A 55 -2.59 -1.39 -3.11
CA ARG A 55 -4.03 -1.23 -3.03
C ARG A 55 -4.57 -0.87 -4.40
N ILE A 56 -5.67 -1.50 -4.77
CA ILE A 56 -6.42 -1.24 -5.98
C ILE A 56 -7.87 -0.91 -5.60
N LEU A 57 -8.50 -0.06 -6.40
CA LEU A 57 -9.92 0.22 -6.28
C LEU A 57 -10.68 -0.73 -7.19
N ASP A 58 -11.56 -1.55 -6.61
CA ASP A 58 -12.41 -2.45 -7.37
C ASP A 58 -13.61 -1.72 -7.99
N ASN A 59 -14.25 -2.38 -8.94
CA ASN A 59 -15.47 -1.92 -9.61
C ASN A 59 -16.55 -1.50 -8.60
N THR A 60 -17.45 -0.62 -9.03
CA THR A 60 -18.55 -0.16 -8.17
C THR A 60 -19.48 -1.33 -7.85
N CYS A 61 -19.78 -1.53 -6.56
CA CYS A 61 -20.72 -2.57 -6.13
C CYS A 61 -22.13 -2.28 -6.67
N SER A 62 -22.69 -3.20 -7.44
CA SER A 62 -24.06 -3.12 -7.98
C SER A 62 -25.05 -4.06 -7.28
N SER A 63 -24.63 -4.75 -6.21
CA SER A 63 -25.53 -5.66 -5.49
C SER A 63 -26.69 -4.91 -4.84
N THR A 64 -27.88 -5.52 -4.84
CA THR A 64 -29.09 -4.94 -4.23
C THR A 64 -28.89 -4.60 -2.75
N PHE A 65 -28.06 -5.38 -2.04
CA PHE A 65 -27.66 -5.10 -0.66
C PHE A 65 -26.90 -3.77 -0.53
N CYS A 66 -25.86 -3.55 -1.35
CA CYS A 66 -25.08 -2.30 -1.36
C CYS A 66 -25.98 -1.09 -1.68
N ILE A 67 -26.90 -1.26 -2.64
CA ILE A 67 -27.82 -0.22 -3.11
C ILE A 67 -28.78 0.23 -2.00
N LYS A 68 -29.37 -0.72 -1.26
CA LYS A 68 -30.33 -0.45 -0.17
C LYS A 68 -29.64 0.04 1.11
N ALA A 69 -28.34 -0.21 1.27
CA ALA A 69 -27.60 0.13 2.49
C ALA A 69 -27.34 1.64 2.62
N LYS A 70 -28.02 2.29 3.58
CA LYS A 70 -27.86 3.72 3.89
C LYS A 70 -26.43 4.15 4.23
N LYS A 71 -25.59 3.24 4.72
CA LYS A 71 -24.22 3.52 5.20
C LYS A 71 -23.12 3.33 4.15
N ARG A 72 -23.40 2.66 3.02
CA ARG A 72 -22.35 2.26 2.05
C ARG A 72 -22.21 3.20 0.85
N PHE A 73 -23.23 4.01 0.56
CA PHE A 73 -23.21 5.07 -0.46
C PHE A 73 -22.69 4.64 -1.85
N CYS A 74 -22.75 3.34 -2.19
CA CYS A 74 -22.13 2.80 -3.40
C CYS A 74 -22.67 3.44 -4.68
N ASN A 75 -23.95 3.82 -4.70
CA ASN A 75 -24.60 4.49 -5.84
C ASN A 75 -24.48 6.02 -5.81
N LYS A 76 -23.96 6.59 -4.71
CA LYS A 76 -23.92 8.06 -4.54
C LYS A 76 -22.72 8.68 -5.26
N PHE A 77 -21.64 7.92 -5.41
CA PHE A 77 -20.41 8.37 -6.05
C PHE A 77 -20.23 7.69 -7.40
N ILE A 78 -20.01 8.50 -8.43
CA ILE A 78 -19.60 7.97 -9.74
C ILE A 78 -18.15 7.47 -9.69
N GLU A 79 -17.77 6.61 -10.62
CA GLU A 79 -16.43 5.97 -10.65
C GLU A 79 -15.28 6.99 -10.54
N ARG A 80 -15.38 8.13 -11.24
CA ARG A 80 -14.39 9.21 -11.17
C ARG A 80 -14.21 9.75 -9.74
N GLN A 81 -15.31 9.96 -9.02
CA GLN A 81 -15.27 10.46 -7.64
C GLN A 81 -14.68 9.42 -6.69
N ARG A 82 -15.04 8.13 -6.88
CA ARG A 82 -14.45 7.01 -6.12
C ARG A 82 -12.93 6.97 -6.30
N LEU A 83 -12.46 7.12 -7.54
CA LEU A 83 -11.04 7.14 -7.87
C LEU A 83 -10.31 8.34 -7.25
N GLN A 84 -10.93 9.53 -7.29
CA GLN A 84 -10.36 10.73 -6.65
C GLN A 84 -10.23 10.55 -5.14
N ILE A 85 -11.27 10.06 -4.47
CA ILE A 85 -11.26 9.78 -3.03
C ILE A 85 -10.18 8.74 -2.72
N PHE A 86 -10.11 7.66 -3.49
CA PHE A 86 -9.12 6.60 -3.31
C PHE A 86 -7.68 7.12 -3.43
N ASN A 87 -7.38 7.87 -4.50
CA ASN A 87 -6.05 8.41 -4.74
C ASN A 87 -5.66 9.43 -3.67
N ARG A 88 -6.58 10.34 -3.32
CA ARG A 88 -6.34 11.34 -2.28
C ARG A 88 -6.09 10.67 -0.94
N PHE A 89 -6.91 9.69 -0.57
CA PHE A 89 -6.74 8.95 0.67
C PHE A 89 -5.39 8.22 0.71
N TRP A 90 -4.97 7.53 -0.35
CA TRP A 90 -3.68 6.81 -0.29
C TRP A 90 -2.45 7.70 -0.47
N ALA A 91 -2.60 8.91 -1.02
CA ALA A 91 -1.52 9.90 -1.13
C ALA A 91 -1.20 10.64 0.18
N THR A 92 -2.13 10.69 1.14
CA THR A 92 -1.95 11.44 2.39
C THR A 92 -1.16 10.67 3.45
N SER A 93 -0.56 11.42 4.37
CA SER A 93 0.16 10.87 5.52
C SER A 93 -0.80 10.25 6.54
N CYS A 94 -0.31 9.36 7.40
CA CYS A 94 -1.15 8.73 8.43
C CYS A 94 -1.76 9.76 9.42
N SER A 95 -1.05 10.85 9.69
CA SER A 95 -1.53 11.95 10.52
C SER A 95 -2.71 12.67 9.88
N GLU A 96 -2.65 12.93 8.58
CA GLU A 96 -3.74 13.59 7.84
C GLU A 96 -4.97 12.71 7.71
N LYS A 97 -4.79 11.39 7.56
CA LYS A 97 -5.89 10.42 7.45
C LYS A 97 -6.85 10.40 8.63
N LYS A 98 -6.41 10.83 9.82
CA LYS A 98 -7.27 10.89 11.02
C LYS A 98 -8.41 11.90 10.86
N TYR A 99 -8.23 12.90 10.02
CA TYR A 99 -9.14 14.03 9.86
C TYR A 99 -9.90 14.02 8.52
N MET A 100 -9.70 12.98 7.70
CA MET A 100 -10.50 12.71 6.49
C MET A 100 -11.69 11.82 6.84
#